data_AF-A0A2V6ECP7-F1
#
_entry.id   AF-A0A2V6ECP7-F1
#
_cell.length_a   1.000
_cell.length_b   1.000
_cell.length_c   1.000
_cell.angle_alpha   90.00
_cell.angle_beta   90.00
_cell.angle_gamma   90.00
#
_symmetry.space_group_name_H-M   'P 1'
#
loop_
_entity.id
_entity.type
_entity.pdbx_description
1 polymer ?
#
loop_
_entity_poly.entity_id
_entity_poly.type
_entity_poly.pdbx_seq_one_letter_code
_entity_poly.pdbx_strand_id
1 'polypeptide(L)'
;RDRDAYIFEDDHNSEFRFTGPPLPCLQGLDNSGRVIYAGTMSKILYPSLRLGYILAPEQLVEPIIKIRAVTDQHSPAIDQATLARFLT
;
A
#
# COMPACT_ATOMS: atom_id res chain seq x y z
N ARG A 1 3.64 -20.69 3.76
CA ARG A 1 4.95 -21.07 3.16
C ARG A 1 4.81 -22.33 2.33
N ASP A 2 4.15 -23.37 2.85
CA ASP A 2 3.99 -24.69 2.21
C ASP A 2 3.32 -24.71 0.84
N ARG A 3 2.64 -23.63 0.45
CA ARG A 3 1.94 -23.49 -0.84
C ARG A 3 2.61 -22.53 -1.82
N ASP A 4 3.80 -22.00 -1.49
CA ASP A 4 4.53 -21.03 -2.32
C ASP A 4 3.66 -19.90 -2.90
N ALA A 5 2.81 -19.32 -2.05
CA ALA A 5 1.84 -18.31 -2.44
C ALA A 5 2.19 -16.94 -1.86
N TYR A 6 1.77 -15.89 -2.56
CA TYR A 6 1.74 -14.52 -2.04
C TYR A 6 0.45 -14.27 -1.26
N ILE A 7 0.54 -13.41 -0.25
CA ILE A 7 -0.61 -12.89 0.50
C ILE A 7 -0.76 -11.43 0.10
N PHE A 8 -1.95 -11.06 -0.40
CA PHE A 8 -2.29 -9.66 -0.62
C PHE A 8 -3.06 -9.14 0.59
N GLU A 9 -2.46 -8.19 1.31
CA GLU A 9 -3.02 -7.55 2.49
C GLU A 9 -3.54 -6.16 2.11
N ASP A 10 -4.86 -6.02 2.00
CA ASP A 10 -5.55 -4.73 1.82
C ASP A 10 -5.92 -4.18 3.20
N ASP A 11 -5.02 -3.37 3.77
CA ASP A 11 -5.15 -2.84 5.13
C ASP A 11 -5.38 -1.33 5.13
N HIS A 12 -6.58 -0.94 4.73
CA HIS A 12 -7.01 0.46 4.68
C HIS A 12 -7.66 0.96 5.99
N ASN A 13 -7.83 0.10 6.99
CA ASN A 13 -8.56 0.44 8.22
C ASN A 13 -7.82 0.19 9.54
N SER A 14 -6.61 -0.40 9.53
CA SER A 14 -5.86 -0.67 10.77
C SER A 14 -5.69 0.55 11.67
N GLU A 15 -5.60 1.74 11.08
CA GLU A 15 -5.47 3.02 11.79
C GLU A 15 -6.75 3.44 12.54
N PHE A 16 -7.92 2.90 12.22
CA PHE A 16 -9.20 3.23 12.88
C PHE A 16 -9.48 2.35 14.11
N ARG A 17 -8.44 2.02 14.88
CA ARG A 17 -8.57 1.23 16.11
C ARG A 17 -8.69 2.14 17.33
N PHE A 18 -9.90 2.25 17.87
CA PHE A 18 -10.21 3.15 19.00
C PHE A 18 -9.88 2.58 20.38
N THR A 19 -9.57 1.27 20.48
CA THR A 19 -9.30 0.59 21.74
C THR A 19 -8.23 -0.49 21.59
N GLY A 20 -7.33 -0.58 22.56
CA GLY A 20 -6.24 -1.56 22.59
C GLY A 20 -5.02 -1.15 21.74
N PRO A 21 -3.90 -1.89 21.85
CA PRO A 21 -2.69 -1.60 21.08
C PRO A 21 -2.90 -1.86 19.58
N PRO A 22 -2.12 -1.25 18.66
CA PRO A 22 -2.17 -1.58 17.23
C PRO A 22 -1.89 -3.07 16.98
N LEU A 23 -2.56 -3.67 15.98
CA LEU A 23 -2.14 -4.98 15.49
C LEU A 23 -0.99 -4.76 14.50
N PRO A 24 0.09 -5.56 14.56
CA PRO A 24 1.07 -5.57 13.49
C PRO A 24 0.40 -6.05 12.19
N CYS A 25 0.64 -5.35 11.09
CA CYS A 25 0.28 -5.85 9.77
C CYS A 25 1.05 -7.14 9.46
N LEU A 26 0.53 -7.99 8.58
CA LEU A 26 1.19 -9.21 8.16
C LEU A 26 2.55 -8.90 7.51
N GLN A 27 2.66 -7.77 6.80
CA GLN A 27 3.93 -7.30 6.24
C GLN A 27 5.00 -7.09 7.32
N GLY A 28 4.65 -6.56 8.49
CA GLY A 28 5.57 -6.37 9.60
C GLY A 28 6.04 -7.69 10.26
N LEU A 29 5.35 -8.79 9.97
CA LEU A 29 5.69 -10.15 10.43
C LEU A 29 6.37 -10.99 9.33
N ASP A 30 6.47 -10.47 8.11
CA ASP A 30 6.88 -11.24 6.95
C ASP A 30 8.40 -11.31 6.80
N ASN A 31 8.96 -12.45 7.23
CA ASN A 31 10.37 -12.77 7.05
C ASN A 31 10.65 -13.54 5.74
N SER A 32 9.70 -13.61 4.81
CA SER A 32 9.82 -14.42 3.58
C SER A 32 9.54 -13.67 2.29
N GLY A 33 9.22 -12.37 2.36
CA GLY A 33 8.93 -11.55 1.19
C GLY A 33 7.75 -12.09 0.39
N ARG A 34 6.68 -12.50 1.09
CA ARG A 34 5.45 -13.06 0.51
C ARG A 34 4.21 -12.21 0.75
N VAL A 35 4.28 -11.17 1.58
CA VAL A 35 3.17 -10.25 1.79
C VAL A 35 3.32 -9.05 0.85
N ILE A 36 2.26 -8.79 0.08
CA ILE A 36 2.07 -7.56 -0.69
C ILE A 36 1.06 -6.73 0.11
N TYR A 37 1.50 -5.63 0.68
CA TYR A 37 0.65 -4.75 1.49
C TYR A 37 0.15 -3.59 0.65
N ALA A 38 -1.14 -3.28 0.73
CA ALA A 38 -1.77 -2.15 0.07
C ALA A 38 -2.38 -1.19 1.10
N GLY A 39 -2.07 0.10 0.93
CA GLY A 39 -2.61 1.19 1.75
C GLY A 39 -3.24 2.29 0.89
N THR A 40 -4.09 3.11 1.50
CA THR A 40 -4.76 4.23 0.81
C THR A 40 -4.90 5.46 1.70
N MET A 41 -4.85 6.64 1.08
CA MET A 41 -5.16 7.91 1.72
C MET A 41 -6.68 8.21 1.74
N SER A 42 -7.49 7.36 1.10
CA SER A 42 -8.92 7.63 0.89
C SER A 42 -9.73 7.67 2.18
N LYS A 43 -9.32 6.91 3.21
CA LYS A 43 -10.05 6.79 4.48
C LYS A 43 -9.56 7.78 5.53
N ILE A 44 -8.26 8.08 5.50
CA ILE A 44 -7.61 8.94 6.49
C ILE A 44 -7.71 10.43 6.09
N LEU A 45 -7.68 10.74 4.78
CA LEU A 45 -7.69 12.12 4.28
C LEU A 45 -8.95 12.42 3.45
N TYR A 46 -8.95 12.06 2.17
CA TYR A 46 -10.04 12.41 1.26
C TYR A 46 -10.10 11.43 0.07
N PRO A 47 -11.25 10.76 -0.19
CA PRO A 47 -11.37 9.75 -1.24
C PRO A 47 -10.98 10.22 -2.65
N SER A 48 -11.25 11.49 -2.97
CA SER A 48 -11.02 12.01 -4.32
C SER A 48 -9.56 12.34 -4.61
N LEU A 49 -8.63 12.22 -3.64
CA LEU A 49 -7.20 12.28 -3.91
C LEU A 49 -6.74 11.16 -4.84
N ARG A 50 -7.44 10.01 -4.81
CA ARG A 50 -7.06 8.81 -5.59
C ARG A 50 -5.62 8.34 -5.34
N LEU A 51 -5.08 8.61 -4.15
CA LEU A 51 -3.74 8.19 -3.74
C LEU A 51 -3.77 6.95 -2.86
N GLY A 52 -2.91 6.00 -3.21
CA GLY A 52 -2.60 4.80 -2.45
C GLY A 52 -1.20 4.32 -2.78
N TYR A 53 -0.73 3.30 -2.06
CA TYR A 53 0.61 2.76 -2.20
C TYR A 53 0.59 1.24 -2.00
N ILE A 54 1.62 0.59 -2.54
CA ILE A 54 1.86 -0.85 -2.36
C ILE A 54 3.28 -1.02 -1.84
N LEU A 55 3.43 -1.85 -0.80
CA LEU A 55 4.71 -2.42 -0.40
C LEU A 55 4.75 -3.84 -0.99
N ALA A 56 5.63 -4.05 -1.96
CA ALA A 56 5.79 -5.33 -2.64
C ALA A 56 7.18 -5.93 -2.36
N PRO A 57 7.32 -7.27 -2.40
CA PRO A 57 8.62 -7.92 -2.50
C PRO A 57 9.43 -7.36 -3.67
N GLU A 58 10.74 -7.20 -3.50
CA GLU A 58 11.63 -6.54 -4.46
C GLU A 58 11.49 -7.09 -5.87
N GLN A 59 11.42 -8.41 -6.03
CA GLN A 59 11.25 -9.07 -7.33
C GLN A 59 9.94 -8.75 -8.05
N LEU A 60 8.93 -8.21 -7.35
CA LEU A 60 7.63 -7.85 -7.91
C LEU A 60 7.51 -6.37 -8.26
N VAL A 61 8.42 -5.50 -7.80
CA VAL A 61 8.35 -4.05 -8.02
C VAL A 61 8.36 -3.72 -9.51
N GLU A 62 9.36 -4.20 -10.26
CA GLU A 62 9.47 -3.97 -11.71
C GLU A 62 8.27 -4.51 -12.51
N PRO A 63 7.81 -5.76 -12.30
CA PRO A 63 6.57 -6.26 -12.91
C PRO A 63 5.35 -5.38 -12.63
N ILE A 64 5.16 -4.93 -11.39
CA ILE A 64 4.01 -4.10 -11.00
C ILE A 64 4.08 -2.73 -11.70
N ILE A 65 5.25 -2.09 -11.75
CA ILE A 65 5.45 -0.82 -12.45
C ILE A 65 5.11 -0.96 -13.94
N LYS A 66 5.54 -2.05 -14.59
CA LYS A 66 5.23 -2.31 -16.01
C LYS A 66 3.73 -2.49 -16.25
N ILE A 67 3.04 -3.21 -15.37
CA ILE A 67 1.58 -3.38 -15.45
C ILE A 67 0.87 -2.04 -15.22
N ARG A 68 1.31 -1.25 -14.24
CA ARG A 68 0.78 0.09 -13.95
C ARG A 68 0.91 1.01 -15.16
N ALA A 69 2.08 1.03 -15.78
CA ALA A 69 2.37 1.90 -16.93
C ALA A 69 1.38 1.73 -18.10
N VAL A 70 0.87 0.50 -18.32
CA VAL A 70 -0.10 0.20 -19.38
C VAL A 70 -1.56 0.24 -18.91
N THR A 71 -1.81 0.20 -17.60
CA THR A 71 -3.17 0.20 -17.04
C THR A 71 -3.70 1.62 -16.84
N ASP A 72 -2.94 2.46 -16.13
CA ASP A 72 -3.36 3.80 -15.76
C ASP A 72 -2.19 4.78 -15.53
N GLN A 73 -0.99 4.40 -15.99
CA GLN A 73 0.23 5.21 -16.07
C GLN A 73 0.78 5.66 -14.71
N HIS A 74 0.14 6.61 -14.06
CA HIS A 74 0.59 7.21 -12.81
C HIS A 74 -0.57 7.83 -12.02
N SER A 75 -0.36 8.04 -10.72
CA SER A 75 -1.29 8.80 -9.87
C SER A 75 -1.24 10.30 -10.20
N PRO A 76 -2.24 11.11 -9.78
CA PRO A 76 -2.23 12.55 -10.03
C PRO A 76 -0.98 13.24 -9.46
N ALA A 77 -0.20 13.91 -10.30
CA ALA A 77 1.09 14.47 -9.89
C ALA A 77 0.96 15.65 -8.90
N ILE A 78 -0.05 16.50 -9.10
CA ILE A 78 -0.32 17.64 -8.20
C ILE A 78 -0.71 17.12 -6.82
N ASP A 79 -1.64 16.16 -6.74
CA ASP A 79 -2.07 15.60 -5.44
C ASP A 79 -0.92 14.89 -4.72
N GLN A 80 -0.05 14.18 -5.46
CA GLN A 80 1.17 13.59 -4.89
C GLN A 80 2.11 14.66 -4.31
N ALA A 81 2.36 15.75 -5.05
CA ALA A 81 3.21 16.84 -4.58
C ALA A 81 2.61 17.59 -3.39
N THR A 82 1.30 17.83 -3.41
CA THR A 82 0.57 18.46 -2.30
C THR A 82 0.60 17.58 -1.06
N LEU A 83 0.35 16.28 -1.19
CA LEU A 83 0.42 15.34 -0.07
C LEU A 83 1.84 15.25 0.48
N ALA A 84 2.86 15.16 -0.38
CA ALA A 84 4.25 15.13 0.06
C ALA A 84 4.59 16.37 0.90
N ARG A 85 4.20 17.58 0.44
CA ARG A 85 4.38 18.83 1.18
C ARG A 85 3.54 18.95 2.45
N PHE A 86 2.45 18.20 2.57
CA PHE A 86 1.65 18.18 3.79
C PHE A 86 2.28 17.29 4.86
N LEU A 87 2.96 16.20 4.46
CA LEU A 87 3.59 15.24 5.37
C LEU A 87 4.97 15.67 5.87
N THR A 88 5.67 16.56 5.15
CA THR A 88 7.04 17.03 5.45
C THR A 88 7.08 18.52 5.74
#